data_AF-A0A433HRJ9-F1
#
_entry.id   AF-A0A433HRJ9-F1
#
_cell.length_a   1.000
_cell.length_b   1.000
_cell.length_c   1.000
_cell.angle_alpha   90.00
_cell.angle_beta   90.00
_cell.angle_gamma   90.00
#
_symmetry.space_group_name_H-M   'P 1'
#
loop_
_entity.id
_entity.type
_entity.pdbx_description
1 polymer ?
#
loop_
_entity_poly.entity_id
_entity_poly.type
_entity_poly.pdbx_seq_one_letter_code
_entity_poly.pdbx_strand_id
1 'polypeptide(L)'
;MEATSQETAFRSVSKALRFVDQEVLANAFLDYEERKVDKSGCISFMGKKYEVGLSFIGRKIQVIYDPAGITEVTIEFEGHPSWKAREMFIGERAGKRPALPDHLLPETADSSRLLRGAERKHEE
;
A
#
# COMPACT_ATOMS: atom_id res chain seq x y z
N MET A 1 41.70 22.93 -33.14
CA MET A 1 40.68 21.88 -33.11
C MET A 1 39.53 22.42 -32.30
N GLU A 2 38.48 22.88 -32.97
CA GLU A 2 37.31 23.42 -32.27
C GLU A 2 36.59 22.30 -31.54
N ALA A 3 36.35 22.50 -30.25
CA ALA A 3 35.54 21.60 -29.45
C ALA A 3 34.08 21.75 -29.92
N THR A 4 33.65 20.87 -30.81
CA THR A 4 32.24 20.76 -31.19
C THR A 4 31.40 20.51 -29.93
N SER A 5 30.31 21.25 -29.79
CA SER A 5 29.35 21.06 -28.69
C SER A 5 28.79 19.63 -28.70
N GLN A 6 28.49 19.09 -27.52
CA GLN A 6 27.93 17.74 -27.36
C GLN A 6 26.64 17.54 -28.17
N GLU A 7 25.82 18.59 -28.28
CA GLU A 7 24.60 18.57 -29.09
C GLU A 7 24.89 18.38 -30.58
N THR A 8 25.89 19.08 -31.12
CA THR A 8 26.28 18.99 -32.54
C THR A 8 26.87 17.62 -32.88
N ALA A 9 27.64 17.04 -31.95
CA ALA A 9 28.16 15.69 -32.09
C ALA A 9 27.03 14.64 -32.04
N PHE A 10 26.04 14.81 -31.17
CA PHE A 10 24.89 13.90 -31.08
C PHE A 10 24.00 13.95 -32.32
N ARG A 11 23.67 15.15 -32.82
CA ARG A 11 22.80 15.33 -34.01
C ARG A 11 23.45 14.89 -35.31
N SER A 12 24.78 14.88 -35.39
CA SER A 12 25.52 14.46 -36.60
C SER A 12 25.68 12.95 -36.73
N VAL A 13 25.36 12.18 -35.68
CA VAL A 13 25.40 10.71 -35.69
C VAL A 13 24.15 10.15 -36.37
N SER A 14 24.33 9.44 -37.48
CA SER A 14 23.26 8.85 -38.31
C SER A 14 22.72 7.50 -37.81
N LYS A 15 23.05 7.10 -36.59
CA LYS A 15 22.65 5.79 -36.04
C LYS A 15 21.17 5.78 -35.70
N ALA A 16 20.42 4.79 -36.19
CA ALA A 16 19.01 4.66 -35.90
C ALA A 16 18.75 4.54 -34.38
N LEU A 17 17.87 5.38 -33.86
CA LEU A 17 17.44 5.35 -32.46
C LEU A 17 16.53 4.13 -32.24
N ARG A 18 16.78 3.40 -31.14
CA ARG A 18 15.86 2.36 -30.67
C ARG A 18 15.00 2.97 -29.58
N PHE A 19 13.69 2.97 -29.80
CA PHE A 19 12.74 3.33 -28.77
C PHE A 19 12.42 2.09 -27.95
N VAL A 20 12.53 2.22 -26.63
CA VAL A 20 12.09 1.19 -25.69
C VAL A 20 10.56 1.27 -25.61
N ASP A 21 9.93 0.14 -25.34
CA ASP A 21 8.51 0.11 -25.03
C ASP A 21 8.17 1.04 -23.84
N GLN A 22 7.04 1.74 -23.95
CA GLN A 22 6.66 2.76 -22.96
C GLN A 22 6.37 2.15 -21.59
N GLU A 23 5.83 0.93 -21.52
CA GLU A 23 5.52 0.27 -20.25
C GLU A 23 6.81 -0.12 -19.52
N VAL A 24 7.79 -0.63 -20.27
CA VAL A 24 9.13 -0.95 -19.72
C VAL A 24 9.82 0.30 -19.22
N LEU A 25 9.73 1.40 -19.98
CA LEU A 25 10.30 2.67 -19.58
C LEU A 25 9.64 3.20 -18.30
N ALA A 26 8.31 3.18 -18.22
CA ALA A 26 7.56 3.66 -17.05
C ALA A 26 7.92 2.86 -15.79
N ASN A 27 7.98 1.54 -15.89
CA ASN A 27 8.31 0.66 -14.76
C ASN A 27 9.74 0.85 -14.26
N ALA A 28 10.68 1.25 -15.13
CA ALA A 28 12.08 1.45 -14.76
C ALA A 28 12.31 2.67 -13.84
N PHE A 29 11.35 3.61 -13.77
CA PHE A 29 11.43 4.81 -12.93
C PHE A 29 10.55 4.73 -11.68
N LEU A 30 9.88 3.61 -11.44
CA LEU A 30 9.13 3.40 -10.21
C LEU A 30 10.08 3.17 -9.04
N ASP A 31 9.77 3.78 -7.91
CA ASP A 31 10.49 3.59 -6.66
C ASP A 31 9.66 2.72 -5.71
N TYR A 32 10.33 2.06 -4.76
CA TYR A 32 9.67 1.20 -3.79
C TYR A 32 10.09 1.50 -2.36
N GLU A 33 9.12 1.48 -1.44
CA GLU A 33 9.36 1.70 -0.02
C GLU A 33 8.57 0.71 0.83
N GLU A 34 9.21 0.13 1.85
CA GLU A 34 8.52 -0.76 2.79
C GLU A 34 7.78 0.03 3.87
N ARG A 35 6.48 -0.25 4.05
CA ARG A 35 5.65 0.35 5.10
C ARG A 35 4.86 -0.71 5.86
N LYS A 36 4.66 -0.46 7.15
CA LYS A 36 3.81 -1.28 8.01
C LYS A 36 2.38 -0.76 7.99
N VAL A 37 1.42 -1.66 7.84
CA VAL A 37 -0.01 -1.35 7.87
C VAL A 37 -0.48 -1.14 9.32
N ASP A 38 -1.17 -0.04 9.54
CA ASP A 38 -1.75 0.33 10.83
C ASP A 38 -2.96 -0.54 11.19
N LYS A 39 -3.45 -0.40 12.43
CA LYS A 39 -4.64 -1.10 12.93
C LYS A 39 -5.93 -0.83 12.14
N SER A 40 -5.95 0.23 11.35
CA SER A 40 -7.08 0.59 10.49
C SER A 40 -6.97 0.02 9.07
N GLY A 41 -5.95 -0.79 8.75
CA GLY A 41 -5.74 -1.28 7.38
C GLY A 41 -5.25 -0.19 6.42
N CYS A 42 -4.63 0.86 6.96
CA CYS A 42 -4.11 2.00 6.21
C CYS A 42 -2.59 2.12 6.39
N ILE A 43 -1.93 2.86 5.50
CA ILE A 43 -0.52 3.26 5.66
C ILE A 43 -0.38 4.77 5.63
N SER A 44 0.62 5.28 6.36
CA SER A 44 1.10 6.66 6.20
C SER A 44 2.34 6.67 5.31
N PHE A 45 2.24 7.30 4.16
CA PHE A 45 3.29 7.39 3.15
C PHE A 45 3.39 8.84 2.64
N MET A 46 4.59 9.43 2.69
CA MET A 46 4.86 10.84 2.30
C MET A 46 3.89 11.86 2.91
N GLY A 47 3.53 11.68 4.19
CA GLY A 47 2.60 12.56 4.92
C GLY A 47 1.12 12.39 4.55
N LYS A 48 0.78 11.46 3.65
CA LYS A 48 -0.57 11.11 3.23
C LYS A 48 -0.98 9.74 3.74
N LYS A 49 -2.29 9.51 3.88
CA LYS A 49 -2.83 8.20 4.28
C LYS A 49 -3.37 7.47 3.06
N TYR A 50 -3.11 6.18 2.95
CA TYR A 50 -3.64 5.34 1.87
C TYR A 50 -4.37 4.14 2.46
N GLU A 51 -5.49 3.76 1.85
CA GLU A 51 -6.25 2.57 2.22
C GLU A 51 -5.69 1.34 1.49
N VAL A 52 -5.19 0.38 2.26
CA VAL A 52 -4.51 -0.82 1.76
C VAL A 52 -5.42 -2.04 1.91
N GLY A 53 -6.14 -2.12 3.03
CA GLY A 53 -7.10 -3.16 3.31
C GLY A 53 -6.89 -3.78 4.69
N LEU A 54 -7.99 -4.23 5.30
CA LEU A 54 -7.99 -4.79 6.66
C LEU A 54 -7.23 -6.14 6.75
N SER A 55 -7.15 -6.89 5.66
CA SER A 55 -6.45 -8.19 5.61
C SER A 55 -4.94 -8.09 5.85
N PHE A 56 -4.37 -6.88 5.70
CA PHE A 56 -2.95 -6.64 5.83
C PHE A 56 -2.57 -5.93 7.14
N ILE A 57 -3.50 -5.76 8.08
CA ILE A 57 -3.24 -5.12 9.37
C ILE A 57 -2.01 -5.75 10.05
N GLY A 58 -1.06 -4.91 10.45
CA GLY A 58 0.17 -5.34 11.14
C GLY A 58 1.22 -5.97 10.24
N ARG A 59 0.94 -6.21 8.95
CA ARG A 59 1.90 -6.72 7.97
C ARG A 59 2.77 -5.59 7.41
N LYS A 60 3.94 -5.95 6.90
CA LYS A 60 4.81 -5.09 6.11
C LYS A 60 4.51 -5.32 4.64
N ILE A 61 4.27 -4.24 3.91
CA ILE A 61 3.95 -4.26 2.49
C ILE A 61 4.94 -3.38 1.74
N GLN A 62 5.11 -3.63 0.44
CA GLN A 62 5.89 -2.78 -0.44
C GLN A 62 4.97 -1.79 -1.15
N VAL A 63 5.33 -0.52 -1.10
CA VAL A 63 4.64 0.57 -1.77
C VAL A 63 5.47 0.97 -2.97
N ILE A 64 4.95 0.71 -4.16
CA ILE A 64 5.54 1.10 -5.45
C ILE A 64 4.84 2.36 -5.93
N TYR A 65 5.60 3.39 -6.24
CA TYR A 65 5.06 4.69 -6.61
C TYR A 65 5.93 5.42 -7.64
N ASP A 66 5.32 6.39 -8.31
CA ASP A 66 6.02 7.35 -9.16
C ASP A 66 6.38 8.59 -8.32
N PRO A 67 7.67 8.98 -8.21
CA PRO A 67 8.07 10.16 -7.45
C PRO A 67 7.47 11.49 -7.92
N ALA A 68 7.08 11.60 -9.20
CA ALA A 68 6.39 12.76 -9.75
C ALA A 68 4.89 12.77 -9.43
N GLY A 69 4.31 11.65 -8.99
CA GLY A 69 2.88 11.54 -8.70
C GLY A 69 2.51 10.42 -7.72
N ILE A 70 2.11 10.81 -6.50
CA ILE A 70 1.74 9.88 -5.43
C ILE A 70 0.22 9.74 -5.21
N THR A 71 -0.63 10.15 -6.16
CA THR A 71 -2.10 10.12 -5.98
C THR A 71 -2.63 8.69 -5.85
N GLU A 72 -2.05 7.77 -6.60
CA GLU A 72 -2.35 6.34 -6.57
C GLU A 72 -1.03 5.60 -6.48
N VAL A 73 -0.92 4.68 -5.53
CA VAL A 73 0.29 3.87 -5.31
C VAL A 73 -0.05 2.40 -5.53
N THR A 74 0.89 1.64 -6.05
CA THR A 74 0.74 0.20 -6.23
C THR A 74 1.29 -0.49 -4.99
N ILE A 75 0.50 -1.37 -4.40
CA ILE A 75 0.88 -2.15 -3.23
C ILE A 75 1.20 -3.58 -3.66
N GLU A 76 2.32 -4.08 -3.17
CA GLU A 76 2.73 -5.46 -3.33
C GLU A 76 2.95 -6.14 -1.98
N PHE A 77 2.51 -7.39 -1.91
CA PHE A 77 2.70 -8.25 -0.76
C PHE A 77 2.93 -9.68 -1.23
N GLU A 78 3.86 -10.38 -0.59
CA GLU A 78 4.28 -11.72 -0.99
C GLU A 78 3.09 -12.69 -1.06
N GLY A 79 2.94 -13.36 -2.20
CA GLY A 79 1.85 -14.32 -2.44
C GLY A 79 0.48 -13.71 -2.75
N HIS A 80 0.40 -12.39 -2.97
CA HIS A 80 -0.83 -11.70 -3.34
C HIS A 80 -0.65 -10.92 -4.65
N PRO A 81 -1.72 -10.77 -5.46
CA PRO A 81 -1.67 -9.92 -6.65
C PRO A 81 -1.45 -8.46 -6.22
N SER A 82 -0.65 -7.73 -6.99
CA SER A 82 -0.48 -6.29 -6.79
C SER A 82 -1.80 -5.56 -6.98
N TRP A 83 -2.04 -4.52 -6.20
CA TRP A 83 -3.27 -3.72 -6.29
C TRP A 83 -2.99 -2.25 -6.07
N LYS A 84 -3.92 -1.41 -6.51
CA LYS A 84 -3.81 0.04 -6.41
C LYS A 84 -4.47 0.52 -5.12
N ALA A 85 -3.74 1.30 -4.34
CA ALA A 85 -4.23 2.02 -3.17
C ALA A 85 -4.30 3.52 -3.49
N ARG A 86 -5.40 4.15 -3.09
CA ARG A 86 -5.63 5.59 -3.29
C ARG A 86 -5.46 6.35 -2.00
N GLU A 87 -5.06 7.62 -2.14
CA GLU A 87 -5.04 8.56 -1.04
C GLU A 87 -6.43 8.63 -0.37
N MET A 88 -6.44 8.57 0.96
CA MET A 88 -7.65 8.64 1.77
C MET A 88 -8.25 10.04 1.68
N PHE A 89 -9.47 10.09 1.15
CA PHE A 89 -10.26 11.32 1.07
C PHE A 89 -11.38 11.31 2.13
N ILE A 90 -11.42 12.35 2.96
CA ILE A 90 -12.50 12.56 3.93
C ILE A 90 -13.57 13.43 3.26
N GLY A 91 -14.64 12.81 2.80
CA GLY A 91 -15.81 13.51 2.24
C GLY A 91 -16.81 13.96 3.31
N GLU A 92 -17.88 14.64 2.91
CA GLU A 92 -18.96 15.11 3.80
C GLU A 92 -19.70 13.96 4.50
N ARG A 93 -19.71 12.76 3.90
CA ARG A 93 -20.39 11.58 4.42
C ARG A 93 -19.40 10.43 4.62
N ALA A 94 -19.58 9.68 5.69
CA ALA A 94 -18.83 8.46 5.92
C ALA A 94 -19.20 7.39 4.88
N GLY A 95 -18.19 6.68 4.39
CA GLY A 95 -18.37 5.51 3.52
C GLY A 95 -18.94 4.29 4.27
N LYS A 96 -19.22 3.22 3.51
CA LYS A 96 -19.66 1.94 4.09
C LYS A 96 -18.49 1.29 4.83
N ARG A 97 -18.70 0.92 6.10
CA ARG A 97 -17.67 0.22 6.89
C ARG A 97 -17.41 -1.18 6.29
N PRO A 98 -16.15 -1.51 5.93
CA PRO A 98 -15.81 -2.85 5.48
C PRO A 98 -15.95 -3.87 6.61
N ALA A 99 -16.29 -5.11 6.26
CA ALA A 99 -16.33 -6.22 7.21
C ALA A 99 -14.90 -6.54 7.67
N LEU A 100 -14.75 -6.89 8.96
CA LEU A 100 -13.46 -7.35 9.46
C LEU A 100 -13.15 -8.75 8.88
N PRO A 101 -11.89 -9.03 8.52
CA PRO A 101 -11.46 -10.38 8.16
C PRO A 101 -11.74 -11.39 9.27
N ASP A 102 -12.00 -12.66 8.90
CA ASP A 102 -12.40 -13.72 9.83
C ASP A 102 -11.43 -13.90 11.01
N HIS A 103 -10.13 -13.79 10.76
CA HIS A 103 -9.08 -13.91 11.77
C HIS A 103 -9.00 -12.72 12.74
N LEU A 104 -9.78 -11.65 12.52
CA LEU A 104 -9.91 -10.50 13.40
C LEU A 104 -11.31 -10.42 14.05
N LEU A 105 -12.17 -11.42 13.82
CA LEU A 105 -13.47 -11.47 14.47
C LEU A 105 -13.30 -11.80 15.96
N PRO A 106 -14.12 -11.21 16.85
CA PRO A 106 -14.13 -11.58 18.26
C PRO A 106 -14.47 -13.06 18.41
N GLU A 107 -13.63 -13.82 19.09
CA GLU A 107 -13.98 -15.17 19.52
C GLU A 107 -15.11 -15.10 20.56
N THR A 108 -16.07 -16.01 20.45
CA THR A 108 -17.14 -16.15 21.44
C THR A 108 -16.56 -16.66 22.75
N ALA A 109 -16.80 -15.97 23.85
CA ALA A 109 -16.36 -16.42 25.16
C ALA A 109 -17.20 -17.61 25.62
N ASP A 110 -16.55 -18.74 25.92
CA ASP A 110 -17.24 -19.96 26.39
C ASP A 110 -17.91 -19.79 27.76
N SER A 111 -17.33 -18.96 28.64
CA SER A 111 -17.93 -18.65 29.95
C SER A 111 -17.30 -17.42 30.60
N SER A 112 -18.07 -16.76 31.46
CA SER A 112 -17.59 -15.64 32.26
C SER A 112 -16.99 -16.12 33.59
N ARG A 113 -15.76 -15.69 33.88
CA ARG A 113 -15.11 -15.91 35.19
C ARG A 113 -15.95 -15.36 36.35
N LEU A 114 -16.65 -14.25 36.11
CA LEU A 114 -17.52 -13.61 37.10
C LEU A 114 -18.73 -14.50 37.39
N LEU A 115 -19.41 -14.99 36.35
CA LEU A 115 -20.59 -15.85 36.50
C LEU A 115 -20.24 -17.16 37.21
N ARG A 116 -19.14 -17.81 36.83
CA ARG A 116 -18.65 -19.02 37.53
C ARG A 116 -18.38 -18.77 39.02
N GLY A 117 -17.88 -17.58 39.36
CA GLY A 117 -17.65 -17.20 40.76
C GLY A 117 -18.95 -16.98 41.53
N ALA A 118 -19.99 -16.46 40.87
CA ALA A 118 -21.31 -16.27 41.46
C ALA A 118 -22.06 -17.60 41.65
N GLU A 119 -22.00 -18.52 40.69
CA GLU A 119 -22.58 -19.86 40.79
C GLU A 119 -22.04 -20.61 42.01
N ARG A 120 -20.71 -20.60 42.21
CA ARG A 120 -20.06 -21.23 43.37
C ARG A 120 -20.54 -20.67 44.71
N LYS A 121 -20.87 -19.39 44.79
CA LYS A 121 -21.40 -18.75 46.01
C LYS A 121 -22.88 -19.03 46.25
N HIS A 122 -23.62 -19.39 45.20
CA HIS A 122 -25.04 -19.73 45.29
C HIS A 122 -25.25 -21.21 45.68
N GLU A 123 -24.26 -22.07 45.43
CA GLU A 123 -24.26 -23.48 45.82
C GLU A 123 -23.80 -23.71 47.29
N GLU A 124 -23.24 -22.69 47.95
CA GLU A 124 -22.91 -22.67 49.39
C GLU A 124 -24.11 -22.24 50.24
#